data_AF-A0A929L1S1-F1
#
_entry.id   AF-A0A929L1S1-F1
#
_cell.length_a   1.000
_cell.length_b   1.000
_cell.length_c   1.000
_cell.angle_alpha   90.00
_cell.angle_beta   90.00
_cell.angle_gamma   90.00
#
_symmetry.space_group_name_H-M   'P 1'
#
loop_
_entity.id
_entity.type
_entity.pdbx_description
1 polymer ?
#
loop_
_entity_poly.entity_id
_entity_poly.type
_entity_poly.pdbx_seq_one_letter_code
_entity_poly.pdbx_strand_id
1 'polypeptide(L)'
;MKLSAVWALVLTQNEPTAMDILNSFVQFATANNYEAKLLDGIVYLYNVKNPGNDFKIMEVDNYYAVYTMRVSKLDYEYTPKCMIYILLADYNKSHSLTNHLHINFKVEL
;
A
#
# COMPACT_ATOMS: atom_id res chain seq x y z
N MET A 1 13.69 -26.99 -45.18
CA MET A 1 13.10 -25.72 -44.71
C MET A 1 12.85 -25.88 -43.21
N LYS A 2 13.74 -25.35 -42.35
CA LYS A 2 13.60 -25.43 -40.88
C LYS A 2 12.89 -24.17 -40.41
N LEU A 3 11.67 -24.31 -39.87
CA LEU A 3 10.99 -23.24 -39.15
C LEU A 3 11.65 -23.12 -37.78
N SER A 4 12.44 -22.08 -37.53
CA SER A 4 12.75 -21.68 -36.15
C SER A 4 11.69 -20.67 -35.71
N ALA A 5 10.72 -21.12 -34.91
CA ALA A 5 9.96 -20.20 -34.08
C ALA A 5 10.92 -19.63 -33.03
N VAL A 6 11.46 -18.44 -33.29
CA VAL A 6 12.06 -17.62 -32.24
C VAL A 6 10.89 -17.07 -31.43
N TRP A 7 10.53 -17.78 -30.36
CA TRP A 7 9.71 -17.22 -29.32
C TRP A 7 10.60 -16.24 -28.54
N ALA A 8 10.62 -14.98 -28.99
CA ALA A 8 11.06 -13.91 -28.12
C ALA A 8 9.99 -13.78 -27.03
N LEU A 9 10.24 -14.41 -25.88
CA LEU A 9 9.49 -14.15 -24.67
C LEU A 9 9.75 -12.67 -24.33
N VAL A 10 8.82 -11.79 -24.70
CA VAL A 10 8.81 -10.42 -24.19
C VAL A 10 8.40 -10.50 -22.72
N LEU A 11 9.38 -10.81 -21.86
CA LEU A 11 9.29 -10.56 -20.42
C LEU A 11 9.44 -9.06 -20.19
N THR A 12 8.39 -8.31 -20.49
CA THR A 12 8.16 -7.05 -19.80
C THR A 12 6.87 -7.22 -19.03
N GLN A 13 6.93 -8.03 -17.97
CA GLN A 13 6.08 -7.70 -16.82
C GLN A 13 6.62 -6.37 -16.33
N ASN A 14 6.02 -5.27 -16.78
CA ASN A 14 6.33 -3.96 -16.24
C ASN A 14 6.06 -4.07 -14.74
N GLU A 15 7.11 -3.99 -13.94
CA GLU A 15 6.95 -3.91 -12.51
C GLU A 15 5.99 -2.74 -12.22
N PRO A 16 4.99 -2.93 -11.33
CA PRO A 16 4.07 -1.88 -10.97
C PRO A 16 4.88 -0.69 -10.48
N THR A 17 4.61 0.47 -11.06
CA THR A 17 5.26 1.71 -10.68
C THR A 17 4.89 2.05 -9.24
N ALA A 18 5.67 2.94 -8.61
CA ALA A 18 5.33 3.34 -7.26
C ALA A 18 3.94 3.98 -7.13
N MET A 19 3.53 4.66 -8.20
CA MET A 19 2.19 5.24 -8.30
C MET A 19 1.09 4.17 -8.39
N ASP A 20 1.32 3.06 -9.10
CA ASP A 20 0.36 1.95 -9.19
C ASP A 20 0.12 1.35 -7.81
N ILE A 21 1.19 1.15 -7.04
CA ILE A 21 1.15 0.64 -5.67
C ILE A 21 0.39 1.59 -4.74
N LEU A 22 0.69 2.89 -4.79
CA LEU A 22 0.00 3.90 -3.98
C LEU A 22 -1.50 3.96 -4.33
N ASN A 23 -1.85 3.88 -5.60
CA ASN A 23 -3.25 3.82 -6.04
C ASN A 23 -3.99 2.60 -5.48
N SER A 24 -3.33 1.45 -5.38
CA SER A 24 -3.96 0.27 -4.80
C SER A 24 -4.24 0.42 -3.30
N PHE A 25 -3.41 1.14 -2.54
CA PHE A 25 -3.74 1.44 -1.13
C PHE A 25 -5.01 2.28 -1.02
N VAL A 26 -5.19 3.26 -1.92
CA VAL A 26 -6.42 4.06 -1.98
C VAL A 26 -7.61 3.15 -2.29
N GLN A 27 -7.52 2.34 -3.33
CA GLN A 27 -8.61 1.43 -3.73
C GLN A 27 -9.01 0.48 -2.61
N PHE A 28 -8.04 -0.13 -1.92
CA PHE A 28 -8.30 -1.00 -0.78
C PHE A 28 -9.01 -0.25 0.34
N ALA A 29 -8.51 0.93 0.71
CA ALA A 29 -9.07 1.72 1.78
C ALA A 29 -10.53 2.11 1.47
N THR A 30 -10.79 2.58 0.26
CA THR A 30 -12.15 2.89 -0.21
C THR A 30 -13.05 1.65 -0.21
N ALA A 31 -12.56 0.48 -0.64
CA ALA A 31 -13.31 -0.77 -0.60
C ALA A 31 -13.70 -1.21 0.83
N ASN A 32 -12.95 -0.77 1.84
CA ASN A 32 -13.23 -1.00 3.25
C ASN A 32 -14.01 0.15 3.92
N ASN A 33 -14.56 1.08 3.13
CA ASN A 33 -15.26 2.27 3.59
C ASN A 33 -14.40 3.21 4.45
N TYR A 34 -13.09 3.22 4.22
CA TYR A 34 -12.19 4.23 4.78
C TYR A 34 -12.08 5.41 3.84
N GLU A 35 -11.92 6.60 4.41
CA GLU A 35 -11.64 7.80 3.66
C GLU A 35 -10.18 7.77 3.19
N ALA A 36 -9.96 7.89 1.88
CA ALA A 36 -8.63 7.83 1.28
C ALA A 36 -8.48 8.84 0.14
N LYS A 37 -7.30 9.45 0.03
CA LYS A 37 -6.95 10.34 -1.08
C LYS A 37 -5.48 10.20 -1.45
N LEU A 38 -5.18 10.29 -2.74
CA LEU A 38 -3.82 10.41 -3.25
C LEU A 38 -3.56 11.87 -3.62
N LEU A 39 -2.52 12.47 -3.07
CA LEU A 39 -2.08 13.83 -3.38
C LEU A 39 -0.56 13.87 -3.40
N ASP A 40 0.01 14.35 -4.50
CA ASP A 40 1.45 14.57 -4.67
C ASP A 40 2.33 13.36 -4.30
N GLY A 41 1.91 12.15 -4.69
CA GLY A 41 2.64 10.91 -4.38
C GLY A 41 2.51 10.45 -2.92
N ILE A 42 1.56 11.01 -2.18
CA ILE A 42 1.26 10.65 -0.79
C ILE A 42 -0.19 10.18 -0.70
N VAL A 43 -0.40 8.97 -0.20
CA VAL A 43 -1.73 8.45 0.15
C VAL A 43 -2.05 8.90 1.57
N TYR A 44 -3.18 9.56 1.75
CA TYR A 44 -3.74 9.89 3.05
C TYR A 44 -4.92 8.98 3.32
N LEU A 45 -4.98 8.44 4.53
CA LEU A 45 -6.02 7.56 5.04
C LEU A 45 -6.62 8.21 6.28
N TYR A 46 -7.93 8.29 6.38
CA TYR A 46 -8.64 8.90 7.51
C TYR A 46 -9.65 7.95 8.13
N ASN A 47 -9.84 8.12 9.43
CA ASN A 47 -10.83 7.37 10.21
C ASN A 47 -10.74 5.85 10.01
N VAL A 48 -9.53 5.34 9.84
CA VAL A 48 -9.30 3.92 9.59
C VAL A 48 -9.70 3.13 10.84
N LYS A 49 -10.69 2.24 10.67
CA LYS A 49 -11.33 1.45 11.73
C LYS A 49 -12.16 2.27 12.73
N ASN A 50 -11.57 3.29 13.35
CA ASN A 50 -12.21 4.16 14.32
C ASN A 50 -12.02 5.64 13.93
N PRO A 51 -12.99 6.51 14.25
CA PRO A 51 -12.81 7.96 14.11
C PRO A 51 -11.58 8.43 14.87
N GLY A 52 -10.71 9.20 14.19
CA GLY A 52 -9.48 9.71 14.79
C GLY A 52 -8.20 8.93 14.44
N ASN A 53 -8.29 7.82 13.70
CA ASN A 53 -7.11 7.11 13.18
C ASN A 53 -6.78 7.57 11.77
N ASP A 54 -5.73 8.38 11.64
CA ASP A 54 -5.32 8.94 10.36
C ASP A 54 -3.85 8.63 10.08
N PHE A 55 -3.55 8.26 8.83
CA PHE A 55 -2.23 7.83 8.38
C PHE A 55 -1.89 8.45 7.03
N LYS A 56 -0.59 8.54 6.72
CA LYS A 56 -0.12 8.80 5.36
C LYS A 56 0.94 7.80 4.92
N ILE A 57 0.92 7.43 3.65
CA ILE A 57 1.85 6.49 3.01
C ILE A 57 2.52 7.20 1.84
N MET A 58 3.83 7.11 1.72
CA MET A 58 4.59 7.66 0.60
C MET A 58 5.82 6.81 0.29
N GLU A 59 6.29 6.87 -0.94
CA GLU A 59 7.55 6.25 -1.31
C GLU A 59 8.73 7.10 -0.80
N VAL A 60 9.73 6.46 -0.21
CA VAL A 60 10.99 7.02 0.27
C VAL A 60 12.11 6.01 -0.02
N ASP A 61 13.09 6.40 -0.84
CA ASP A 61 14.29 5.60 -1.13
C ASP A 61 13.99 4.13 -1.53
N ASN A 62 13.03 3.91 -2.43
CA ASN A 62 12.55 2.60 -2.89
C ASN A 62 11.82 1.74 -1.81
N TYR A 63 11.34 2.36 -0.74
CA TYR A 63 10.44 1.74 0.24
C TYR A 63 9.19 2.59 0.43
N TYR A 64 8.09 1.98 0.91
CA TYR A 64 6.92 2.75 1.32
C TYR A 64 7.02 3.05 2.81
N ALA A 65 7.09 4.33 3.16
CA ALA A 65 7.03 4.79 4.54
C ALA A 65 5.57 5.08 4.92
N VAL A 66 5.18 4.64 6.11
CA VAL A 66 3.87 4.97 6.70
C VAL A 66 4.07 5.82 7.95
N TYR A 67 3.38 6.94 8.01
CA TYR A 67 3.40 7.89 9.12
C TYR A 67 2.03 7.97 9.77
N THR A 68 2.02 7.91 11.10
CA THR A 68 0.83 8.17 11.89
C THR A 68 0.62 9.68 12.02
N MET A 69 -0.58 10.15 11.64
CA MET A 69 -0.96 11.56 11.80
C MET A 69 -1.78 11.78 13.06
N ARG A 70 -2.66 10.83 13.38
CA ARG A 70 -3.53 10.88 14.56
C ARG A 70 -3.91 9.46 14.96
N VAL A 71 -4.01 9.23 16.27
CA VAL A 71 -4.54 7.99 16.84
C VAL A 71 -5.77 8.33 17.67
N SER A 72 -6.82 7.56 17.51
CA SER A 72 -8.04 7.68 18.29
C SER A 72 -7.75 7.43 19.76
N LYS A 73 -8.41 8.18 20.66
CA LYS A 73 -8.35 7.92 22.12
C LYS A 73 -8.97 6.58 22.51
N LEU A 74 -9.76 5.99 21.62
CA LEU A 74 -10.37 4.68 21.79
C LEU A 74 -9.40 3.53 21.47
N ASP A 75 -8.26 3.86 20.87
CA ASP A 75 -7.27 2.90 20.42
C ASP A 75 -5.96 3.06 21.20
N TYR A 76 -5.24 1.95 21.31
CA TYR A 76 -3.89 1.93 21.85
C TYR A 76 -2.88 2.23 20.75
N GLU A 77 -1.69 2.68 21.15
CA GLU A 77 -0.55 3.01 20.27
C GLU A 77 -0.18 1.89 19.26
N TYR A 78 -0.49 0.64 19.60
CA TYR A 78 -0.27 -0.52 18.73
C TYR A 78 -1.35 -0.73 17.66
N THR A 79 -2.55 -0.18 17.82
CA THR A 79 -3.63 -0.30 16.83
C THR A 79 -3.20 0.23 15.45
N PRO A 80 -2.58 1.43 15.34
CA PRO A 80 -1.99 1.91 14.09
C PRO A 80 -1.07 0.91 13.37
N LYS A 81 -0.14 0.28 14.11
CA LYS A 81 0.80 -0.71 13.56
C LYS A 81 0.05 -1.92 13.01
N CYS A 82 -0.86 -2.47 13.79
CA CYS A 82 -1.69 -3.60 13.39
C CYS A 82 -2.54 -3.28 12.16
N MET A 83 -3.09 -2.06 12.05
CA MET A 83 -3.92 -1.67 10.91
C MET A 83 -3.11 -1.56 9.62
N ILE A 84 -1.90 -1.02 9.68
CA ILE A 84 -0.98 -0.98 8.53
C ILE A 84 -0.60 -2.40 8.09
N TYR A 85 -0.38 -3.32 9.03
CA TYR A 85 -0.13 -4.71 8.70
C TYR A 85 -1.32 -5.40 8.02
N ILE A 86 -2.56 -5.10 8.43
CA ILE A 86 -3.77 -5.65 7.78
C ILE A 86 -3.91 -5.07 6.37
N LEU A 87 -3.74 -3.76 6.21
CA LEU A 87 -3.72 -3.07 4.91
C LEU A 87 -2.70 -3.71 3.96
N LEU A 88 -1.48 -3.96 4.46
CA LEU A 88 -0.40 -4.61 3.72
C LEU A 88 -0.70 -6.08 3.41
N ALA A 89 -1.21 -6.83 4.39
CA ALA A 89 -1.55 -8.23 4.21
C ALA A 89 -2.65 -8.43 3.16
N ASP A 90 -3.66 -7.56 3.15
CA ASP A 90 -4.73 -7.63 2.16
C ASP A 90 -4.26 -7.19 0.76
N TYR A 91 -3.38 -6.18 0.67
CA TYR A 91 -2.72 -5.87 -0.60
C TYR A 91 -1.93 -7.09 -1.11
N ASN A 92 -1.07 -7.67 -0.27
CA ASN A 92 -0.24 -8.81 -0.66
C ASN A 92 -1.07 -10.06 -0.99
N LYS A 93 -2.20 -10.26 -0.29
CA LYS A 93 -3.14 -11.34 -0.59
C LYS A 93 -3.80 -11.17 -1.96
N SER A 94 -4.25 -9.96 -2.27
CA SER A 94 -4.85 -9.63 -3.58
C SER A 94 -3.84 -9.63 -4.74
N HIS A 95 -2.53 -9.56 -4.43
CA HIS A 95 -1.42 -9.57 -5.39
C HIS A 95 -0.47 -10.76 -5.20
N SER A 96 -0.98 -11.86 -4.63
CA SER A 96 -0.15 -12.99 -4.18
C SER A 96 0.63 -13.72 -5.28
N LEU A 97 0.20 -13.57 -6.54
CA LEU A 97 0.79 -14.18 -7.74
C LEU A 97 1.73 -13.24 -8.50
N THR A 98 1.84 -11.97 -8.08
CA THR A 98 2.65 -10.96 -8.75
C THR A 98 3.69 -10.42 -7.79
N ASN A 99 3.41 -9.30 -7.13
CA ASN A 99 4.37 -8.59 -6.29
C ASN A 99 3.88 -8.53 -4.85
N HIS A 100 4.72 -9.01 -3.94
CA HIS A 100 4.53 -8.82 -2.51
C HIS A 100 5.22 -7.51 -2.13
N LEU A 101 4.46 -6.60 -1.52
CA LEU A 101 5.01 -5.38 -0.94
C LEU A 101 5.64 -5.67 0.41
N HIS A 102 6.85 -5.15 0.57
CA HIS A 102 7.57 -5.11 1.84
C HIS A 102 7.68 -3.64 2.24
N ILE A 103 6.96 -3.25 3.28
CA ILE A 103 6.84 -1.85 3.71
C ILE A 103 7.60 -1.70 5.03
N ASN A 104 8.55 -0.76 5.06
CA ASN A 104 9.20 -0.33 6.29
C ASN A 104 8.41 0.86 6.85
N PHE A 105 7.76 0.69 7.99
CA PHE A 105 7.08 1.79 8.66
C PHE A 105 7.82 2.20 9.93
N LYS A 106 7.79 3.50 10.23
CA LYS A 106 8.24 4.08 11.48
C LYS A 106 7.04 4.76 12.12
N VAL A 107 6.61 4.27 13.28
CA VAL A 107 5.60 4.97 14.08
C VAL A 107 6.36 6.00 14.91
N GLU A 108 6.32 7.24 14.46
CA GLU A 108 6.70 8.40 15.26
C GLU A 108 5.44 8.91 15.97
N LEU A 109 5.56 9.11 17.29
CA LEU A 109 4.49 9.62 18.17
C LEU A 109 4.72 11.10 18.46
#